data_AF-A0A3A9SIT5-F1
#
_entry.id   AF-A0A3A9SIT5-F1
#
_cell.length_a   1.000
_cell.length_b   1.000
_cell.length_c   1.000
_cell.angle_alpha   90.00
_cell.angle_beta   90.00
_cell.angle_gamma   90.00
#
_symmetry.space_group_name_H-M   'P 1'
#
loop_
_entity.id
_entity.type
_entity.pdbx_description
1 polymer ?
#
loop_
_entity_poly.entity_id
_entity_poly.type
_entity_poly.pdbx_seq_one_letter_code
_entity_poly.pdbx_strand_id
1 'polypeptide(L)'
;MQDLGSAGKEPAGNSTGSSFTGGYSASSAGGGSKVGSPSSKTDTQSTIGSGLGKYSSKKDDSKPNEDFFEDDFPDENDGGEPEAKIPEGGTYTSKQEVALYLHTYHRLPSNYITKKQANQLGWNGGSLEKFAPGKCIGGDFFGNYEGRLPEDHEYHECDIDTLKADNRGEKRLVYSDDFHIYYTDDHYTTFELLYEP
;
A
#
# COMPACT_ATOMS: atom_id res chain seq x y z
N MET A 1 -57.41 10.27 -33.69
CA MET A 1 -57.50 8.92 -33.10
C MET A 1 -57.01 7.95 -34.15
N GLN A 2 -55.79 7.43 -34.01
CA GLN A 2 -55.22 6.47 -34.94
C GLN A 2 -54.76 5.22 -34.17
N ASP A 3 -55.07 4.12 -34.83
CA ASP A 3 -55.19 2.71 -34.47
C ASP A 3 -53.92 2.05 -33.92
N LEU A 4 -54.11 1.05 -33.05
CA LEU A 4 -53.10 0.10 -32.56
C LEU A 4 -53.22 -1.22 -33.32
N GLY A 5 -52.08 -1.84 -33.68
CA GLY A 5 -51.97 -3.30 -33.68
C GLY A 5 -51.31 -3.96 -34.90
N SER A 6 -50.13 -4.56 -34.69
CA SER A 6 -49.91 -6.02 -34.74
C SER A 6 -48.54 -6.46 -35.25
N ALA A 7 -48.11 -7.58 -34.68
CA ALA A 7 -46.79 -8.17 -34.66
C ALA A 7 -46.39 -8.94 -35.94
N GLY A 8 -45.09 -9.24 -36.01
CA GLY A 8 -44.62 -10.56 -36.42
C GLY A 8 -43.60 -10.57 -37.55
N LYS A 9 -42.39 -11.11 -37.25
CA LYS A 9 -41.80 -12.31 -37.89
C LYS A 9 -40.26 -12.25 -37.95
N GLU A 10 -39.62 -13.16 -37.23
CA GLU A 10 -38.23 -13.58 -37.47
C GLU A 10 -38.11 -14.40 -38.77
N PRO A 11 -36.90 -14.53 -39.34
CA PRO A 11 -36.28 -15.86 -39.27
C PRO A 11 -34.74 -15.90 -39.08
N ALA A 12 -34.29 -17.12 -38.75
CA ALA A 12 -32.98 -17.57 -38.32
C ALA A 12 -31.89 -17.73 -39.40
N GLY A 13 -30.62 -17.74 -38.93
CA GLY A 13 -29.59 -18.74 -39.23
C GLY A 13 -28.63 -18.50 -40.42
N ASN A 14 -27.32 -18.49 -40.17
CA ASN A 14 -26.44 -19.61 -40.58
C ASN A 14 -25.04 -19.53 -39.93
N SER A 15 -24.49 -20.73 -39.71
CA SER A 15 -23.22 -21.11 -39.12
C SER A 15 -22.10 -21.19 -40.17
N THR A 16 -20.87 -20.79 -39.83
CA THR A 16 -19.63 -21.40 -40.34
C THR A 16 -18.47 -21.14 -39.37
N GLY A 17 -17.92 -22.21 -38.80
CA GLY A 17 -16.67 -22.17 -38.05
C GLY A 17 -15.42 -22.16 -38.95
N SER A 18 -14.28 -21.83 -38.37
CA SER A 18 -12.99 -22.32 -38.83
C SER A 18 -11.98 -22.32 -37.68
N SER A 19 -11.52 -23.51 -37.37
CA SER A 19 -10.41 -23.86 -36.49
C SER A 19 -9.06 -23.49 -37.11
N PHE A 20 -8.13 -22.95 -36.34
CA PHE A 20 -6.70 -23.05 -36.67
C PHE A 20 -5.86 -23.34 -35.43
N THR A 21 -5.10 -24.43 -35.57
CA THR A 21 -4.08 -25.02 -34.69
C THR A 21 -2.92 -24.03 -34.47
N GLY A 22 -2.31 -23.90 -33.29
CA GLY A 22 -1.36 -24.85 -32.72
C GLY A 22 0.06 -24.58 -33.24
N GLY A 23 0.98 -24.09 -32.39
CA GLY A 23 2.38 -23.90 -32.76
C GLY A 23 3.23 -23.27 -31.65
N TYR A 24 3.73 -24.11 -30.74
CA TYR A 24 4.84 -23.82 -29.84
C TYR A 24 6.15 -23.87 -30.64
N SER A 25 7.01 -22.88 -30.47
CA SER A 25 8.41 -22.94 -30.91
C SER A 25 9.26 -22.14 -29.93
N ALA A 26 10.07 -22.87 -29.17
CA ALA A 26 11.16 -22.34 -28.38
C ALA A 26 12.38 -22.07 -29.28
N SER A 27 13.08 -20.96 -29.04
CA SER A 27 14.44 -20.74 -29.54
C SER A 27 15.20 -19.75 -28.65
N SER A 28 15.95 -20.34 -27.72
CA SER A 28 17.35 -20.09 -27.34
C SER A 28 18.04 -18.74 -27.64
N ALA A 29 18.71 -18.27 -26.59
CA ALA A 29 20.10 -17.80 -26.51
C ALA A 29 20.51 -16.42 -27.06
N GLY A 30 21.09 -15.60 -26.16
CA GLY A 30 22.01 -14.51 -26.55
C GLY A 30 22.04 -13.29 -25.63
N GLY A 31 22.39 -13.46 -24.34
CA GLY A 31 22.62 -12.32 -23.42
C GLY A 31 24.06 -12.30 -22.93
N GLY A 32 24.94 -11.58 -23.65
CA GLY A 32 26.34 -11.37 -23.29
C GLY A 32 26.52 -10.28 -22.24
N SER A 33 27.35 -10.58 -21.24
CA SER A 33 27.72 -9.75 -20.10
C SER A 33 28.64 -8.57 -20.46
N LYS A 34 28.40 -7.38 -19.87
CA LYS A 34 29.40 -6.61 -19.08
C LYS A 34 28.83 -5.26 -18.61
N VAL A 35 28.55 -5.15 -17.32
CA VAL A 35 28.63 -3.88 -16.58
C VAL A 35 29.49 -4.16 -15.33
N GLY A 36 30.51 -3.34 -15.11
CA GLY A 36 31.43 -3.48 -13.99
C GLY A 36 32.01 -2.13 -13.62
N SER A 37 31.55 -1.58 -12.49
CA SER A 37 32.12 -0.55 -11.60
C SER A 37 30.97 -0.10 -10.68
N PRO A 38 31.13 0.02 -9.34
CA PRO A 38 32.03 0.98 -8.67
C PRO A 38 32.88 0.34 -7.54
N SER A 39 34.13 0.76 -7.33
CA SER A 39 34.61 1.97 -6.65
C SER A 39 34.47 1.91 -5.11
N SER A 40 35.61 1.60 -4.49
CA SER A 40 35.88 1.54 -3.06
C SER A 40 35.92 2.93 -2.43
N LYS A 41 35.28 3.12 -1.27
CA LYS A 41 35.54 4.20 -0.28
C LYS A 41 35.25 3.64 1.12
N THR A 42 36.25 3.10 1.81
CA THR A 42 37.05 3.74 2.88
C THR A 42 36.24 4.20 4.10
N ASP A 43 36.39 3.42 5.16
CA ASP A 43 36.15 3.75 6.56
C ASP A 43 36.74 5.10 6.97
N THR A 44 36.00 5.85 7.79
CA THR A 44 36.62 6.76 8.75
C THR A 44 35.69 6.98 9.93
N GLN A 45 35.99 6.27 11.02
CA GLN A 45 35.51 6.57 12.36
C GLN A 45 36.11 7.91 12.81
N SER A 46 35.29 8.80 13.36
CA SER A 46 35.77 9.99 14.06
C SER A 46 35.20 10.04 15.47
N THR A 47 36.09 9.70 16.40
CA THR A 47 36.00 9.86 17.84
C THR A 47 36.13 11.35 18.20
N ILE A 48 35.18 11.89 18.95
CA ILE A 48 35.44 13.04 19.82
C ILE A 48 34.79 12.81 21.19
N GLY A 49 35.65 12.56 22.17
CA GLY A 49 35.32 12.69 23.58
C GLY A 49 35.62 14.12 24.05
N SER A 50 34.79 14.60 24.98
CA SER A 50 35.10 15.73 25.85
C SER A 50 34.49 15.44 27.22
N GLY A 51 35.35 15.37 28.22
CA GLY A 51 34.98 15.15 29.62
C GLY A 51 34.92 16.43 30.45
N LEU A 52 34.96 16.19 31.77
CA LEU A 52 34.88 17.11 32.92
C LEU A 52 33.44 17.51 33.31
N GLY A 53 33.02 17.43 34.57
CA GLY A 53 33.79 17.35 35.80
C GLY A 53 32.92 17.01 37.01
N LYS A 54 33.63 16.54 38.03
CA LYS A 54 33.18 15.96 39.30
C LYS A 54 32.63 17.04 40.23
N TYR A 55 31.56 16.71 40.96
CA TYR A 55 31.32 17.22 42.31
C TYR A 55 30.89 16.07 43.22
N SER A 56 31.50 16.02 44.40
CA SER A 56 31.31 14.99 45.41
C SER A 56 30.82 15.63 46.71
N SER A 57 29.87 14.92 47.35
CA SER A 57 29.74 14.68 48.79
C SER A 57 28.85 15.57 49.68
N LYS A 58 27.98 14.81 50.40
CA LYS A 58 27.34 14.98 51.73
C LYS A 58 25.93 15.59 51.71
N LYS A 59 24.87 14.79 51.91
CA LYS A 59 24.33 14.18 53.14
C LYS A 59 23.87 15.22 54.18
N ASP A 60 22.56 15.36 54.31
CA ASP A 60 21.90 15.63 55.58
C ASP A 60 20.56 14.88 55.62
N ASP A 61 20.30 14.22 56.75
CA ASP A 61 19.18 13.35 57.05
C ASP A 61 18.05 14.18 57.69
N SER A 62 16.82 14.12 57.18
CA SER A 62 15.59 14.38 57.94
C SER A 62 14.35 13.90 57.18
N LYS A 63 13.52 13.11 57.86
CA LYS A 63 12.23 12.55 57.45
C LYS A 63 11.18 13.01 58.49
N PRO A 64 9.86 12.88 58.25
CA PRO A 64 9.03 13.42 57.17
C PRO A 64 7.80 14.18 57.77
N ASN A 65 6.76 14.38 56.95
CA ASN A 65 5.35 14.71 57.28
C ASN A 65 5.08 16.23 57.45
N GLU A 66 4.09 16.88 56.82
CA GLU A 66 2.73 16.49 56.41
C GLU A 66 2.20 17.31 55.21
N ASP A 67 1.13 16.76 54.63
CA ASP A 67 0.07 17.44 53.86
C ASP A 67 0.45 18.07 52.53
N PHE A 68 0.60 17.23 51.51
CA PHE A 68 0.44 17.68 50.13
C PHE A 68 -0.62 16.84 49.42
N PHE A 69 -1.72 17.53 49.17
CA PHE A 69 -2.96 17.13 48.52
C PHE A 69 -2.78 16.07 47.42
N GLU A 70 -3.57 15.00 47.52
CA GLU A 70 -3.98 14.18 46.37
C GLU A 70 -4.76 15.08 45.41
N ASP A 71 -4.02 15.81 44.56
CA ASP A 71 -4.52 16.12 43.24
C ASP A 71 -4.63 14.77 42.52
N ASP A 72 -5.84 14.24 42.56
CA ASP A 72 -6.42 13.27 41.63
C ASP A 72 -6.25 13.84 40.21
N PHE A 73 -5.03 13.76 39.68
CA PHE A 73 -4.79 13.92 38.26
C PHE A 73 -5.32 12.64 37.62
N PRO A 74 -6.44 12.70 36.89
CA PRO A 74 -6.86 11.53 36.14
C PRO A 74 -5.71 11.15 35.21
N ASP A 75 -5.23 9.92 35.40
CA ASP A 75 -4.35 9.22 34.50
C ASP A 75 -5.12 8.96 33.20
N GLU A 76 -5.32 10.00 32.40
CA GLU A 76 -5.74 9.86 30.99
C GLU A 76 -4.52 9.53 30.13
N ASN A 77 -3.75 8.53 30.55
CA ASN A 77 -2.98 7.70 29.65
C ASN A 77 -3.79 6.43 29.32
N ASP A 78 -5.04 6.63 28.88
CA ASP A 78 -5.75 5.61 28.12
C ASP A 78 -5.34 5.78 26.66
N GLY A 79 -4.23 5.13 26.29
CA GLY A 79 -3.70 5.02 24.93
C GLY A 79 -4.59 4.19 23.99
N GLY A 80 -5.90 4.31 24.12
CA GLY A 80 -6.85 3.89 23.10
C GLY A 80 -7.05 5.04 22.14
N GLU A 81 -6.32 5.05 21.02
CA GLU A 81 -6.71 5.92 19.91
C GLU A 81 -8.20 5.66 19.62
N PRO A 82 -9.06 6.70 19.54
CA PRO A 82 -10.45 6.47 19.25
C PRO A 82 -10.49 5.72 17.91
N GLU A 83 -11.09 4.53 17.88
CA GLU A 83 -11.35 3.80 16.63
C GLU A 83 -12.03 4.77 15.66
N ALA A 84 -11.23 5.37 14.79
CA ALA A 84 -11.65 6.46 13.95
C ALA A 84 -12.53 5.85 12.87
N LYS A 85 -13.84 5.92 13.05
CA LYS A 85 -14.79 5.38 12.06
C LYS A 85 -14.65 6.18 10.76
N ILE A 86 -13.95 5.59 9.79
CA ILE A 86 -13.74 6.17 8.46
C ILE A 86 -14.99 5.94 7.59
N PRO A 87 -15.61 6.97 7.00
CA PRO A 87 -16.79 6.80 6.15
C PRO A 87 -16.54 5.95 4.90
N GLU A 88 -17.41 4.97 4.63
CA GLU A 88 -17.25 4.07 3.47
C GLU A 88 -17.27 4.80 2.11
N GLY A 89 -17.96 5.94 2.01
CA GLY A 89 -18.11 6.73 0.78
C GLY A 89 -17.01 7.74 0.50
N GLY A 90 -15.92 7.74 1.27
CA GLY A 90 -14.82 8.69 1.09
C GLY A 90 -13.87 8.36 -0.05
N THR A 91 -13.01 9.32 -0.40
CA THR A 91 -11.87 9.15 -1.30
C THR A 91 -10.61 9.22 -0.46
N TYR A 92 -9.91 8.09 -0.34
CA TYR A 92 -8.74 7.96 0.53
C TYR A 92 -7.55 7.54 -0.28
N THR A 93 -6.40 8.12 0.02
CA THR A 93 -5.13 7.79 -0.63
C THR A 93 -3.93 7.76 0.30
N SER A 94 -4.06 8.25 1.54
CA SER A 94 -2.97 8.26 2.51
C SER A 94 -2.74 6.87 3.11
N LYS A 95 -1.51 6.61 3.59
CA LYS A 95 -1.13 5.35 4.26
C LYS A 95 -2.16 4.95 5.32
N GLN A 96 -2.45 5.86 6.24
CA GLN A 96 -3.29 5.59 7.41
C GLN A 96 -4.75 5.37 7.02
N GLU A 97 -5.32 6.23 6.18
CA GLU A 97 -6.74 6.14 5.81
C GLU A 97 -7.03 4.90 4.97
N VAL A 98 -6.17 4.58 4.00
CA VAL A 98 -6.39 3.41 3.14
C VAL A 98 -6.19 2.12 3.91
N ALA A 99 -5.19 2.06 4.80
CA ALA A 99 -4.98 0.89 5.66
C ALA A 99 -6.17 0.69 6.61
N LEU A 100 -6.64 1.75 7.26
CA LEU A 100 -7.83 1.70 8.12
C LEU A 100 -9.09 1.30 7.35
N TYR A 101 -9.26 1.79 6.12
CA TYR A 101 -10.39 1.43 5.26
C TYR A 101 -10.35 -0.06 4.87
N LEU A 102 -9.19 -0.57 4.47
CA LEU A 102 -8.99 -1.99 4.15
C LEU A 102 -9.30 -2.88 5.36
N HIS A 103 -8.81 -2.51 6.54
CA HIS A 103 -9.07 -3.22 7.79
C HIS A 103 -10.56 -3.18 8.18
N THR A 104 -11.24 -2.06 7.94
CA THR A 104 -12.65 -1.89 8.34
C THR A 104 -13.64 -2.56 7.37
N TYR A 105 -13.40 -2.44 6.06
CA TYR A 105 -14.37 -2.80 5.03
C TYR A 105 -13.93 -3.98 4.16
N HIS A 106 -12.72 -4.50 4.36
CA HIS A 106 -12.20 -5.65 3.65
C HIS A 106 -12.22 -5.49 2.11
N ARG A 107 -12.00 -4.26 1.65
CA ARG A 107 -11.97 -3.88 0.22
C ARG A 107 -11.30 -2.52 0.05
N LEU A 108 -10.79 -2.25 -1.15
CA LEU A 108 -10.22 -0.93 -1.45
C LEU A 108 -11.31 0.15 -1.54
N PRO A 109 -10.96 1.41 -1.21
CA PRO A 109 -11.79 2.57 -1.50
C PRO A 109 -12.18 2.64 -2.99
N SER A 110 -13.36 3.20 -3.30
CA SER A 110 -13.91 3.23 -4.67
C SER A 110 -13.10 4.06 -5.68
N ASN A 111 -12.12 4.84 -5.22
CA ASN A 111 -11.17 5.57 -6.07
C ASN A 111 -10.03 4.70 -6.61
N TYR A 112 -9.95 3.41 -6.25
CA TYR A 112 -8.96 2.50 -6.82
C TYR A 112 -9.48 1.78 -8.06
N ILE A 113 -8.60 1.61 -9.06
CA ILE A 113 -8.81 0.77 -10.23
C ILE A 113 -7.57 -0.08 -10.46
N THR A 114 -7.76 -1.29 -10.99
CA THR A 114 -6.65 -2.18 -11.35
C THR A 114 -5.84 -1.62 -12.52
N LYS A 115 -4.58 -2.06 -12.68
CA LYS A 115 -3.76 -1.78 -13.86
C LYS A 115 -4.48 -2.17 -15.14
N LYS A 116 -5.20 -3.29 -15.14
CA LYS A 116 -5.98 -3.76 -16.30
C LYS A 116 -7.08 -2.77 -16.68
N GLN A 117 -7.84 -2.25 -15.72
CA GLN A 117 -8.88 -1.25 -15.96
C GLN A 117 -8.28 0.07 -16.47
N ALA A 118 -7.16 0.52 -15.88
CA ALA A 118 -6.45 1.70 -16.36
C ALA A 118 -5.92 1.52 -17.80
N ASN A 119 -5.36 0.35 -18.12
CA ASN A 119 -4.89 0.02 -19.47
C ASN A 119 -6.02 0.07 -20.51
N GLN A 120 -7.23 -0.35 -20.15
CA GLN A 120 -8.42 -0.23 -21.03
C GLN A 120 -8.81 1.22 -21.32
N LEU A 121 -8.42 2.17 -20.46
CA LEU A 121 -8.60 3.60 -20.67
C LEU A 121 -7.43 4.25 -21.44
N GLY A 122 -6.44 3.46 -21.87
CA GLY A 122 -5.27 3.92 -22.62
C GLY A 122 -4.06 4.32 -21.77
N TRP A 123 -4.12 4.12 -20.45
CA TRP A 123 -2.96 4.30 -19.58
C TRP A 123 -1.94 3.19 -19.85
N ASN A 124 -0.64 3.51 -19.82
CA ASN A 124 0.44 2.52 -20.00
C ASN A 124 1.58 2.75 -18.98
N GLY A 125 1.30 3.46 -17.88
CA GLY A 125 2.28 3.89 -16.89
C GLY A 125 2.36 5.42 -16.74
N GLY A 126 3.03 5.87 -15.69
CA GLY A 126 3.10 7.28 -15.30
C GLY A 126 1.82 7.77 -14.60
N SER A 127 1.54 9.07 -14.67
CA SER A 127 0.33 9.68 -14.10
C SER A 127 -0.95 9.04 -14.64
N LEU A 128 -1.90 8.78 -13.74
CA LEU A 128 -3.21 8.23 -14.07
C LEU A 128 -4.25 9.32 -14.39
N GLU A 129 -4.04 10.55 -13.93
CA GLU A 129 -5.05 11.62 -13.90
C GLU A 129 -5.64 11.94 -15.28
N LYS A 130 -4.84 11.86 -16.35
CA LYS A 130 -5.29 12.09 -17.73
C LYS A 130 -6.30 11.03 -18.22
N PHE A 131 -6.18 9.80 -17.73
CA PHE A 131 -6.94 8.65 -18.23
C PHE A 131 -8.11 8.29 -17.30
N ALA A 132 -7.90 8.43 -15.99
CA ALA A 132 -8.91 8.20 -14.97
C ALA A 132 -8.78 9.27 -13.87
N PRO A 133 -9.39 10.45 -14.07
CA PRO A 133 -9.32 11.55 -13.10
C PRO A 133 -9.82 11.13 -11.72
N GLY A 134 -9.07 11.47 -10.68
CA GLY A 134 -9.44 11.14 -9.31
C GLY A 134 -9.37 9.64 -8.97
N LYS A 135 -8.62 8.85 -9.74
CA LYS A 135 -8.35 7.44 -9.46
C LYS A 135 -6.91 7.16 -9.08
N CYS A 136 -6.69 6.04 -8.41
CA CYS A 136 -5.39 5.47 -8.05
C CYS A 136 -5.30 4.02 -8.55
N ILE A 137 -4.09 3.50 -8.71
CA ILE A 137 -3.87 2.09 -9.08
C ILE A 137 -3.94 1.21 -7.84
N GLY A 138 -4.68 0.10 -7.90
CA GLY A 138 -4.67 -0.90 -6.84
C GLY A 138 -5.62 -2.06 -7.07
N GLY A 139 -5.42 -3.13 -6.30
CA GLY A 139 -6.18 -4.38 -6.38
C GLY A 139 -5.56 -5.41 -7.32
N ASP A 140 -4.36 -5.16 -7.85
CA ASP A 140 -3.61 -6.16 -8.61
C ASP A 140 -2.86 -7.09 -7.64
N PHE A 141 -2.64 -8.34 -8.05
CA PHE A 141 -1.89 -9.34 -7.30
C PHE A 141 -0.43 -8.92 -7.06
N PHE A 142 0.04 -9.10 -5.83
CA PHE A 142 1.43 -8.92 -5.43
C PHE A 142 2.10 -10.27 -5.22
N GLY A 143 3.06 -10.61 -6.08
CA GLY A 143 3.61 -11.97 -6.12
C GLY A 143 4.59 -12.36 -5.02
N ASN A 144 5.01 -11.44 -4.15
CA ASN A 144 5.99 -11.69 -3.07
C ASN A 144 7.24 -12.49 -3.51
N TYR A 145 7.76 -12.26 -4.73
CA TYR A 145 8.82 -13.09 -5.32
C TYR A 145 10.15 -13.06 -4.56
N GLU A 146 10.36 -12.04 -3.73
CA GLU A 146 11.56 -11.89 -2.89
C GLU A 146 11.37 -12.47 -1.48
N GLY A 147 10.18 -13.00 -1.15
CA GLY A 147 9.89 -13.64 0.14
C GLY A 147 10.06 -12.70 1.34
N ARG A 148 9.72 -11.41 1.16
CA ARG A 148 9.85 -10.38 2.22
C ARG A 148 8.65 -10.36 3.16
N LEU A 149 7.52 -10.92 2.73
CA LEU A 149 6.33 -11.17 3.54
C LEU A 149 6.16 -12.68 3.75
N PRO A 150 5.37 -13.11 4.75
CA PRO A 150 5.02 -14.54 4.92
C PRO A 150 4.49 -15.18 3.62
N GLU A 151 4.77 -16.46 3.40
CA GLU A 151 4.45 -17.15 2.12
C GLU A 151 3.10 -17.88 2.14
N ASP A 152 2.43 -17.94 3.28
CA ASP A 152 1.17 -18.65 3.50
C ASP A 152 -0.08 -17.84 3.12
N HIS A 153 0.11 -16.66 2.53
CA HIS A 153 -0.97 -15.79 2.07
C HIS A 153 -0.83 -15.41 0.60
N GLU A 154 -1.97 -15.16 -0.03
CA GLU A 154 -2.04 -14.42 -1.28
C GLU A 154 -2.14 -12.92 -0.97
N TYR A 155 -1.43 -12.11 -1.75
CA TYR A 155 -1.35 -10.67 -1.53
C TYR A 155 -1.81 -9.86 -2.73
N HIS A 156 -2.30 -8.67 -2.44
CA HIS A 156 -2.66 -7.64 -3.39
C HIS A 156 -1.98 -6.32 -3.02
N GLU A 157 -1.83 -5.41 -3.97
CA GLU A 157 -1.19 -4.12 -3.75
C GLU A 157 -2.05 -2.92 -4.16
N CYS A 158 -1.79 -1.76 -3.55
CA CYS A 158 -2.32 -0.49 -4.01
C CYS A 158 -1.35 0.68 -3.81
N ASP A 159 -1.45 1.67 -4.70
CA ASP A 159 -0.67 2.90 -4.64
C ASP A 159 -1.14 3.83 -3.50
N ILE A 160 -0.19 4.50 -2.87
CA ILE A 160 -0.43 5.47 -1.79
C ILE A 160 0.08 6.84 -2.21
N ASP A 161 -0.67 7.89 -1.83
CA ASP A 161 -0.39 9.30 -2.12
C ASP A 161 -0.31 9.64 -3.63
N THR A 162 -1.08 8.95 -4.47
CA THR A 162 -1.00 9.11 -5.95
C THR A 162 -2.13 9.91 -6.59
N LEU A 163 -3.11 10.39 -5.82
CA LEU A 163 -4.19 11.21 -6.37
C LEU A 163 -3.60 12.50 -6.98
N LYS A 164 -3.85 12.75 -8.27
CA LYS A 164 -3.33 13.91 -9.02
C LYS A 164 -1.79 13.98 -9.06
N ALA A 165 -1.08 12.89 -8.76
CA ALA A 165 0.37 12.85 -8.85
C ALA A 165 0.83 12.69 -10.31
N ASP A 166 2.00 13.26 -10.62
CA ASP A 166 2.62 13.15 -11.96
C ASP A 166 3.18 11.75 -12.24
N ASN A 167 3.38 10.94 -11.19
CA ASN A 167 3.82 9.56 -11.25
C ASN A 167 3.24 8.74 -10.09
N ARG A 168 3.47 7.43 -10.09
CA ARG A 168 2.95 6.50 -9.07
C ARG A 168 3.72 6.50 -7.75
N GLY A 169 4.89 7.14 -7.70
CA GLY A 169 5.81 7.06 -6.56
C GLY A 169 6.23 5.63 -6.21
N GLU A 170 6.81 5.52 -5.02
CA GLU A 170 7.35 4.28 -4.43
C GLU A 170 6.45 3.67 -3.35
N LYS A 171 5.53 4.46 -2.80
CA LYS A 171 4.71 4.09 -1.65
C LYS A 171 3.57 3.15 -2.01
N ARG A 172 3.43 2.05 -1.27
CA ARG A 172 2.39 1.05 -1.48
C ARG A 172 1.87 0.51 -0.16
N LEU A 173 0.60 0.09 -0.17
CA LEU A 173 0.14 -0.95 0.74
C LEU A 173 0.17 -2.29 0.02
N VAL A 174 0.50 -3.34 0.76
CA VAL A 174 0.35 -4.74 0.37
C VAL A 174 -0.52 -5.41 1.41
N TYR A 175 -1.61 -6.04 0.99
CA TYR A 175 -2.59 -6.64 1.90
C TYR A 175 -2.89 -8.08 1.50
N SER A 176 -3.02 -8.96 2.48
CA SER A 176 -3.42 -10.35 2.22
C SER A 176 -4.95 -10.48 2.08
N ASP A 177 -5.40 -11.65 1.61
CA ASP A 177 -6.82 -12.00 1.57
C ASP A 177 -7.47 -12.07 2.97
N ASP A 178 -6.66 -12.33 4.00
CA ASP A 178 -7.04 -12.27 5.41
C ASP A 178 -6.72 -10.89 6.03
N PHE A 179 -6.47 -9.86 5.23
CA PHE A 179 -6.26 -8.46 5.68
C PHE A 179 -5.14 -8.24 6.72
N HIS A 180 -4.04 -9.00 6.61
CA HIS A 180 -2.77 -8.47 7.11
C HIS A 180 -2.34 -7.33 6.17
N ILE A 181 -2.10 -6.14 6.71
CA ILE A 181 -1.82 -4.94 5.92
C ILE A 181 -0.41 -4.47 6.20
N TYR A 182 0.41 -4.44 5.16
CA TYR A 182 1.79 -3.99 5.18
C TYR A 182 1.94 -2.70 4.37
N TYR A 183 2.90 -1.87 4.77
CA TYR A 183 3.28 -0.66 4.06
C TYR A 183 4.74 -0.70 3.64
N THR A 184 5.03 -0.14 2.47
CA THR A 184 6.38 0.12 1.98
C THR A 184 6.44 1.54 1.42
N ASP A 185 7.53 2.25 1.69
CA ASP A 185 7.87 3.55 1.11
C ASP A 185 9.17 3.54 0.30
N ASP A 186 9.72 2.35 0.05
CA ASP A 186 11.03 2.15 -0.57
C ASP A 186 10.95 1.14 -1.73
N HIS A 187 9.80 1.15 -2.42
CA HIS A 187 9.52 0.32 -3.58
C HIS A 187 9.72 -1.17 -3.28
N TYR A 188 9.00 -1.65 -2.26
CA TYR A 188 8.93 -3.03 -1.77
C TYR A 188 10.20 -3.54 -1.08
N THR A 189 11.20 -2.69 -0.80
CA THR A 189 12.48 -3.12 -0.20
C THR A 189 12.30 -3.54 1.26
N THR A 190 11.51 -2.79 2.03
CA THR A 190 11.14 -3.10 3.40
C THR A 190 9.63 -2.96 3.61
N PHE A 191 9.13 -3.64 4.64
CA PHE A 191 7.71 -3.64 4.99
C PHE A 191 7.50 -3.36 6.48
N GLU A 192 6.52 -2.52 6.76
CA GLU A 192 5.99 -2.24 8.10
C GLU A 192 4.60 -2.85 8.20
N LEU A 193 4.37 -3.74 9.16
CA LEU A 193 3.04 -4.27 9.46
C LEU A 193 2.20 -3.19 10.14
N LEU A 194 1.04 -2.88 9.58
CA LEU A 194 0.11 -1.88 10.10
C LEU A 194 -1.10 -2.49 10.81
N TYR A 195 -1.65 -3.58 10.27
CA TYR A 195 -2.80 -4.28 10.81
C TYR A 195 -2.66 -5.79 10.66
N GLU A 196 -3.17 -6.50 11.66
CA GLU A 196 -3.49 -7.92 11.65
C GLU A 196 -5.04 -8.06 11.65
N PRO A 197 -5.59 -9.18 11.17
CA PRO A 197 -7.04 -9.43 11.11
C PRO A 197 -7.77 -9.47 12.47
#